data_AF-A0A9D1JRU8-F1
#
_entry.id   AF-A0A9D1JRU8-F1
#
_cell.length_a   1.000
_cell.length_b   1.000
_cell.length_c   1.000
_cell.angle_alpha   90.00
_cell.angle_beta   90.00
_cell.angle_gamma   90.00
#
_symmetry.space_group_name_H-M   'P 1'
#
loop_
_entity.id
_entity.type
_entity.pdbx_description
1 polymer ?
#
loop_
_entity_poly.entity_id
_entity_poly.type
_entity_poly.pdbx_seq_one_letter_code
_entity_poly.pdbx_strand_id
1 'polypeptide(L)'
;MEKYSLVKLRSYVVHLVIGAAVLIFGGSVLYSILSEMIQIYDPASKYAYICGIISCALILIIGLYFLVKAFNFENQLFKGVSLEERAEFFQELEEDRTLFFDRYMFVTRHFILVYIKSWNPSVKLLRIDDLIACFGKPYYASSDELVQYDVILCDKRFHVYRCIVKGKAAGMMEEGWRAVCSMAPWVIHDDYEEFFSGITQRSKKKSYLKVVEHRKAVTEVSEDTIQDMVVSAADVIRSFNEKKQEAAADEAAQKPPAEEITQKLPKEEITQKLPWTKRRKKR
;
A
#
# COMPACT_ATOMS: atom_id res chain seq x y z
N MET A 1 -8.32 9.92 11.15
CA MET A 1 -8.10 10.81 9.98
C MET A 1 -6.65 10.95 9.49
N GLU A 2 -5.65 11.20 10.34
CA GLU A 2 -4.25 11.44 9.91
C GLU A 2 -3.61 10.29 9.10
N LYS A 3 -3.88 9.03 9.47
CA LYS A 3 -3.36 7.86 8.74
C LYS A 3 -3.92 7.74 7.33
N TYR A 4 -5.18 8.13 7.12
CA TYR A 4 -5.81 8.15 5.80
C TYR A 4 -5.20 9.23 4.90
N SER A 5 -4.94 10.44 5.42
CA SER A 5 -4.31 11.51 4.64
C SER A 5 -2.89 11.12 4.23
N LEU A 6 -2.14 10.40 5.07
CA LEU A 6 -0.81 9.88 4.74
C LEU A 6 -0.85 8.86 3.59
N VAL A 7 -1.81 7.93 3.60
CA VAL A 7 -2.00 6.97 2.49
C VAL A 7 -2.38 7.70 1.20
N LYS A 8 -3.30 8.67 1.27
CA LYS A 8 -3.70 9.50 0.13
C LYS A 8 -2.50 10.26 -0.45
N LEU A 9 -1.72 10.93 0.41
CA LEU A 9 -0.55 11.71 0.01
C LEU A 9 0.51 10.82 -0.65
N ARG A 10 0.81 9.66 -0.07
CA ARG A 10 1.78 8.72 -0.66
C ARG A 10 1.32 8.25 -2.03
N SER A 11 0.06 7.86 -2.16
CA SER A 11 -0.50 7.44 -3.45
C SER A 11 -0.41 8.57 -4.48
N TYR A 12 -0.75 9.79 -4.09
CA TYR A 12 -0.61 10.97 -4.93
C TYR A 12 0.83 11.18 -5.40
N VAL A 13 1.80 11.22 -4.47
CA VAL A 13 3.22 11.44 -4.78
C VAL A 13 3.76 10.36 -5.71
N VAL A 14 3.47 9.09 -5.47
CA VAL A 14 3.98 7.98 -6.31
C VAL A 14 3.48 8.12 -7.75
N HIS A 15 2.18 8.32 -7.95
CA HIS A 15 1.62 8.41 -9.30
C HIS A 15 2.03 9.72 -10.00
N LEU A 16 2.15 10.82 -9.25
CA LEU A 16 2.62 12.10 -9.76
C LEU A 16 4.08 12.02 -10.24
N VAL A 17 4.98 11.47 -9.42
CA VAL A 17 6.41 11.35 -9.75
C VAL A 17 6.61 10.45 -10.97
N ILE A 18 5.92 9.30 -11.01
CA ILE A 18 5.99 8.40 -12.17
C ILE A 18 5.43 9.11 -13.42
N GLY A 19 4.25 9.73 -13.33
CA GLY A 19 3.64 10.44 -14.45
C GLY A 19 4.52 11.57 -14.98
N ALA A 20 5.08 12.40 -14.09
CA ALA A 20 5.97 13.49 -14.45
C ALA A 20 7.27 12.98 -15.10
N ALA A 21 7.90 11.95 -14.53
CA ALA A 21 9.12 11.35 -15.10
C ALA A 21 8.88 10.80 -16.51
N VAL A 22 7.77 10.09 -16.71
CA VAL A 22 7.39 9.53 -18.03
C VAL A 22 7.13 10.65 -19.05
N LEU A 23 6.46 11.74 -18.65
CA LEU A 23 6.20 12.88 -19.53
C LEU A 23 7.49 13.63 -19.91
N ILE A 24 8.39 13.87 -18.95
CA ILE A 24 9.68 14.52 -19.21
C ILE A 24 10.51 13.66 -20.16
N PHE A 25 10.60 12.35 -19.89
CA PHE A 25 11.35 11.43 -20.74
C PHE A 25 10.74 11.36 -22.15
N GLY A 26 9.44 11.09 -22.27
CA GLY A 26 8.75 11.03 -23.56
C GLY A 26 8.84 12.34 -24.35
N GLY A 27 8.73 13.48 -23.67
CA GLY A 27 8.88 14.81 -24.26
C GLY A 27 10.30 15.08 -24.76
N SER A 28 11.33 14.66 -24.01
CA SER A 28 12.73 14.82 -24.41
C SER A 28 13.09 13.99 -25.64
N VAL A 29 12.59 12.76 -25.73
CA VAL A 29 12.78 11.89 -26.90
C VAL A 29 12.04 12.45 -28.11
N LEU A 30 10.80 12.90 -27.93
CA LEU A 30 10.03 13.53 -28.99
C LEU A 30 10.71 14.80 -29.52
N TYR A 31 11.21 15.65 -28.63
CA TYR A 31 11.96 16.85 -29.01
C TYR A 31 13.21 16.50 -29.81
N SER A 32 13.94 15.45 -29.41
CA SER A 32 15.15 15.00 -30.12
C SER A 32 14.82 14.54 -31.54
N ILE A 33 13.77 13.73 -31.71
CA ILE A 33 13.29 13.28 -33.02
C ILE A 33 12.86 14.46 -33.90
N LEU A 34 12.06 15.39 -33.35
CA LEU A 34 11.59 16.55 -34.10
C LEU A 34 12.74 17.48 -34.49
N SER A 35 13.71 17.70 -33.60
CA SER A 35 14.89 18.51 -33.90
C SER A 35 15.72 17.90 -35.02
N GLU A 36 15.91 16.58 -35.02
CA GLU A 36 16.62 15.87 -36.09
C GLU A 36 15.87 16.00 -37.43
N MET A 37 14.55 15.79 -37.43
CA MET A 37 13.72 15.94 -38.64
C MET A 37 13.76 17.36 -39.23
N ILE A 38 13.93 18.39 -38.40
CA ILE A 38 13.97 19.79 -38.86
C ILE A 38 15.37 20.17 -39.37
N GLN A 39 16.43 19.68 -38.73
CA GLN A 39 17.80 20.13 -39.01
C GLN A 39 18.55 19.24 -40.00
N ILE A 40 18.40 17.92 -39.91
CA ILE A 40 19.20 16.92 -40.64
C ILE A 40 18.26 15.81 -41.12
N TYR A 41 17.26 16.18 -41.92
CA TYR A 41 16.27 15.23 -42.41
C TYR A 41 16.92 14.18 -43.33
N ASP A 42 16.92 12.92 -42.89
CA ASP A 42 17.33 11.78 -43.71
C ASP A 42 16.11 11.06 -44.33
N PRO A 43 15.92 11.11 -45.67
CA PRO A 43 14.78 10.46 -46.33
C PRO A 43 14.81 8.93 -46.23
N ALA A 44 15.96 8.29 -46.03
CA ALA A 44 16.04 6.84 -45.86
C ALA A 44 15.43 6.38 -44.52
N SER A 45 15.38 7.27 -43.53
CA SER A 45 14.95 6.99 -42.16
C SER A 45 13.48 7.34 -41.88
N LYS A 46 12.69 7.65 -42.92
CA LYS A 46 11.27 8.07 -42.81
C LYS A 46 10.41 7.19 -41.89
N TYR A 47 10.52 5.87 -42.04
CA TYR A 47 9.73 4.92 -41.23
C TYR A 47 10.15 4.92 -39.76
N ALA A 48 11.44 5.12 -39.47
CA ALA A 48 11.95 5.21 -38.11
C ALA A 48 11.39 6.45 -37.38
N TYR A 49 11.32 7.61 -38.06
CA TYR A 49 10.71 8.81 -37.50
C TYR A 49 9.22 8.61 -37.18
N ILE A 50 8.46 7.99 -38.08
CA ILE A 50 7.03 7.71 -37.85
C ILE A 50 6.84 6.77 -36.65
N CYS A 51 7.57 5.66 -36.59
CA CYS A 51 7.51 4.73 -35.47
C CYS A 51 7.96 5.37 -34.15
N GLY A 52 8.97 6.25 -34.20
CA GLY A 52 9.46 7.02 -33.06
C GLY A 52 8.42 7.98 -32.51
N ILE A 53 7.74 8.74 -33.38
CA ILE A 53 6.65 9.66 -32.99
C ILE A 53 5.48 8.88 -32.38
N ILE A 54 5.07 7.76 -32.97
CA ILE A 54 3.99 6.92 -32.43
C ILE A 54 4.37 6.40 -31.04
N SER A 55 5.60 5.92 -30.86
CA SER A 55 6.10 5.43 -29.58
C SER A 55 6.11 6.55 -28.53
N CYS A 56 6.57 7.75 -28.89
CA CYS A 56 6.53 8.91 -28.01
C CYS A 56 5.10 9.29 -27.62
N ALA A 57 4.15 9.27 -28.57
CA ALA A 57 2.75 9.55 -28.29
C ALA A 57 2.18 8.55 -27.26
N LEU A 58 2.48 7.26 -27.40
CA LEU A 58 2.05 6.23 -26.43
C LEU A 58 2.66 6.48 -25.04
N ILE A 59 3.95 6.80 -24.97
CA ILE A 59 4.64 7.13 -23.70
C ILE A 59 3.98 8.34 -23.03
N LEU A 60 3.70 9.41 -23.80
CA LEU A 60 3.06 10.61 -23.29
C LEU A 60 1.63 10.34 -22.78
N ILE A 61 0.85 9.53 -23.50
CA ILE A 61 -0.49 9.10 -23.07
C ILE A 61 -0.42 8.33 -21.75
N ILE A 62 0.56 7.42 -21.60
CA ILE A 62 0.78 6.69 -20.35
C ILE A 62 1.15 7.65 -19.20
N GLY A 63 2.04 8.62 -19.46
CA GLY A 63 2.41 9.64 -18.47
C GLY A 63 1.21 10.48 -18.02
N LEU A 64 0.37 10.91 -18.96
CA LEU A 64 -0.86 11.65 -18.66
C LEU A 64 -1.85 10.80 -17.86
N TYR A 65 -2.01 9.52 -18.19
CA TYR A 65 -2.84 8.59 -17.44
C TYR A 65 -2.43 8.52 -15.96
N PHE A 66 -1.12 8.41 -15.67
CA PHE A 66 -0.62 8.42 -14.30
C PHE A 66 -0.89 9.73 -13.55
N LEU A 67 -0.81 10.86 -14.26
CA LEU A 67 -1.12 12.17 -13.70
C LEU A 67 -2.61 12.28 -13.32
N VAL A 68 -3.51 11.94 -14.25
CA VAL A 68 -4.96 11.91 -14.01
C VAL A 68 -5.30 10.96 -12.86
N LYS A 69 -4.59 9.83 -12.79
CA LYS A 69 -4.75 8.84 -11.71
C LYS A 69 -4.32 9.40 -10.34
N ALA A 70 -3.29 10.23 -10.27
CA ALA A 70 -2.84 10.87 -9.03
C ALA A 70 -3.93 11.78 -8.45
N PHE A 71 -4.57 12.61 -9.28
CA PHE A 71 -5.63 13.52 -8.86
C PHE A 71 -6.97 12.82 -8.59
N ASN A 72 -7.25 11.71 -9.26
CA ASN A 72 -8.50 10.94 -9.11
C ASN A 72 -8.38 9.78 -8.09
N PHE A 73 -7.61 9.95 -7.02
CA PHE A 73 -7.45 8.90 -6.00
C PHE A 73 -8.78 8.51 -5.37
N GLU A 74 -9.59 9.47 -4.93
CA GLU A 74 -10.87 9.22 -4.25
C GLU A 74 -11.88 8.55 -5.17
N ASN A 75 -11.93 8.96 -6.44
CA ASN A 75 -12.78 8.34 -7.46
C ASN A 75 -12.41 6.86 -7.70
N GLN A 76 -11.13 6.49 -7.54
CA GLN A 76 -10.69 5.10 -7.67
C GLN A 76 -10.94 4.27 -6.42
N LEU A 77 -10.78 4.90 -5.26
CA LEU A 77 -10.97 4.28 -3.96
C LEU A 77 -12.46 3.94 -3.76
N PHE A 78 -13.32 4.92 -3.97
CA PHE A 78 -14.77 4.82 -3.74
C PHE A 78 -15.55 4.46 -5.01
N LYS A 79 -14.87 3.84 -5.99
CA LYS A 79 -15.51 3.42 -7.24
C LYS A 79 -16.61 2.39 -6.93
N GLY A 80 -17.87 2.78 -7.09
CA GLY A 80 -19.02 1.92 -6.81
C GLY A 80 -19.45 1.88 -5.34
N VAL A 81 -18.93 2.80 -4.51
CA VAL A 81 -19.33 2.99 -3.11
C VAL A 81 -20.27 4.20 -3.04
N SER A 82 -21.41 4.03 -2.36
CA SER A 82 -22.42 5.10 -2.21
C SER A 82 -21.90 6.26 -1.36
N LEU A 83 -22.58 7.41 -1.37
CA LEU A 83 -22.19 8.54 -0.51
C LEU A 83 -22.39 8.22 0.98
N GLU A 84 -23.40 7.42 1.31
CA GLU A 84 -23.71 6.98 2.68
C GLU A 84 -22.61 6.06 3.21
N GLU A 85 -22.23 5.04 2.44
CA GLU A 85 -21.14 4.11 2.80
C GLU A 85 -19.79 4.83 2.96
N ARG A 86 -19.56 5.90 2.18
CA ARG A 86 -18.37 6.74 2.34
C ARG A 86 -18.38 7.47 3.68
N ALA A 87 -19.52 8.07 4.03
CA ALA A 87 -19.66 8.78 5.30
C ALA A 87 -19.49 7.84 6.49
N GLU A 88 -20.10 6.66 6.43
CA GLU A 88 -19.97 5.60 7.43
C GLU A 88 -18.51 5.16 7.58
N PHE A 89 -17.81 4.90 6.47
CA PHE A 89 -16.38 4.56 6.51
C PHE A 89 -15.54 5.64 7.19
N PHE A 90 -15.78 6.93 6.91
CA PHE A 90 -15.05 8.02 7.56
C PHE A 90 -15.38 8.16 9.03
N GLN A 91 -16.62 7.90 9.44
CA GLN A 91 -17.01 7.87 10.85
C GLN A 91 -16.29 6.72 11.57
N GLU A 92 -16.30 5.51 11.01
CA GLU A 92 -15.60 4.36 11.59
C GLU A 92 -14.09 4.57 11.68
N LEU A 93 -13.48 5.26 10.70
CA LEU A 93 -12.06 5.61 10.73
C LEU A 93 -11.65 6.51 11.91
N GLU A 94 -12.61 7.17 12.56
CA GLU A 94 -12.39 7.99 13.76
C GLU A 94 -12.64 7.21 15.05
N GLU A 95 -13.23 6.02 14.98
CA GLU A 95 -13.46 5.17 16.14
C GLU A 95 -12.17 4.52 16.65
N ASP A 96 -12.06 4.39 17.97
CA ASP A 96 -10.90 3.78 18.66
C ASP A 96 -10.74 2.27 18.33
N ARG A 97 -11.79 1.63 17.80
CA ARG A 97 -11.79 0.21 17.43
C ARG A 97 -11.14 -0.06 16.07
N THR A 98 -10.83 0.98 15.30
CA THR A 98 -10.21 0.80 13.98
C THR A 98 -8.77 0.33 14.10
N LEU A 99 -8.50 -0.81 13.46
CA LEU A 99 -7.18 -1.41 13.41
C LEU A 99 -6.38 -0.85 12.24
N PHE A 100 -5.18 -0.36 12.55
CA PHE A 100 -4.28 0.24 11.57
C PHE A 100 -2.99 -0.57 11.44
N PHE A 101 -2.85 -1.29 10.33
CA PHE A 101 -1.63 -2.01 9.96
C PHE A 101 -0.75 -1.12 9.07
N ASP A 102 -0.11 -0.15 9.72
CA ASP A 102 0.73 0.92 9.14
C ASP A 102 0.01 1.68 8.02
N ARG A 103 0.40 1.43 6.76
CA ARG A 103 -0.13 2.05 5.54
C ARG A 103 -0.71 1.04 4.56
N TYR A 104 -0.70 -0.23 4.95
CA TYR A 104 -0.98 -1.36 4.06
C TYR A 104 -2.43 -1.80 4.18
N MET A 105 -2.98 -1.77 5.38
CA MET A 105 -4.34 -2.20 5.63
C MET A 105 -4.96 -1.48 6.83
N PHE A 106 -6.16 -0.95 6.66
CA PHE A 106 -7.01 -0.50 7.76
C PHE A 106 -8.22 -1.40 7.81
N VAL A 107 -8.61 -1.79 9.02
CA VAL A 107 -9.77 -2.64 9.23
C VAL A 107 -10.67 -1.96 10.23
N THR A 108 -11.86 -1.61 9.76
CA THR A 108 -12.92 -0.99 10.55
C THR A 108 -14.00 -2.04 10.85
N ARG A 109 -15.14 -1.61 11.41
CA ARG A 109 -16.24 -2.52 11.75
C ARG A 109 -16.89 -3.12 10.52
N HIS A 110 -17.11 -2.34 9.46
CA HIS A 110 -17.79 -2.81 8.25
C HIS A 110 -16.90 -2.80 7.01
N PHE A 111 -15.74 -2.15 7.06
CA PHE A 111 -14.90 -1.94 5.88
C PHE A 111 -13.44 -2.36 6.09
N ILE A 112 -12.80 -2.70 4.97
CA ILE A 112 -11.36 -2.93 4.89
C ILE A 112 -10.78 -2.03 3.82
N LEU A 113 -9.85 -1.15 4.21
CA LEU A 113 -9.05 -0.38 3.27
C LEU A 113 -7.73 -1.12 3.04
N VAL A 114 -7.44 -1.52 1.81
CA VAL A 114 -6.24 -2.33 1.51
C VAL A 114 -5.42 -1.71 0.39
N TYR A 115 -4.12 -1.61 0.62
CA TYR A 115 -3.13 -1.29 -0.40
C TYR A 115 -2.79 -2.55 -1.20
N ILE A 116 -3.21 -2.57 -2.46
CA ILE A 116 -2.99 -3.69 -3.37
C ILE A 116 -1.72 -3.46 -4.16
N LYS A 117 -0.79 -4.41 -4.01
CA LYS A 117 0.44 -4.42 -4.80
C LYS A 117 0.21 -5.23 -6.07
N SER A 118 0.06 -4.53 -7.19
CA SER A 118 -0.03 -5.11 -8.53
C SER A 118 0.80 -4.30 -9.52
N TRP A 119 0.79 -4.66 -10.81
CA TRP A 119 1.34 -3.81 -11.88
C TRP A 119 0.84 -2.36 -11.81
N ASN A 120 -0.39 -2.18 -11.33
CA ASN A 120 -1.00 -0.87 -11.14
C ASN A 120 -1.42 -0.70 -9.67
N PRO A 121 -0.50 -0.28 -8.78
CA PRO A 121 -0.77 -0.16 -7.35
C PRO A 121 -2.01 0.71 -7.10
N SER A 122 -2.88 0.26 -6.22
CA SER A 122 -4.10 0.99 -5.88
C SER A 122 -4.56 0.65 -4.48
N VAL A 123 -5.26 1.59 -3.87
CA VAL A 123 -5.97 1.36 -2.62
C VAL A 123 -7.41 0.99 -2.96
N LYS A 124 -7.96 -0.01 -2.28
CA LYS A 124 -9.36 -0.41 -2.42
C LYS A 124 -10.04 -0.43 -1.08
N LEU A 125 -11.29 0.02 -1.09
CA LEU A 125 -12.22 -0.15 0.01
C LEU A 125 -13.08 -1.38 -0.28
N LEU A 126 -13.12 -2.32 0.66
CA LEU A 126 -13.91 -3.54 0.58
C LEU A 126 -14.89 -3.55 1.75
N ARG A 127 -16.11 -4.01 1.53
CA ARG A 127 -17.04 -4.31 2.62
C ARG A 127 -16.72 -5.68 3.19
N ILE A 128 -16.67 -5.78 4.51
CA ILE A 128 -16.42 -7.04 5.21
C ILE A 128 -17.51 -8.06 4.88
N ASP A 129 -18.77 -7.62 4.84
CA ASP A 129 -19.90 -8.44 4.42
C ASP A 129 -19.74 -8.98 2.99
N ASP A 130 -19.02 -8.30 2.12
CA ASP A 130 -18.87 -8.74 0.74
C ASP A 130 -17.72 -9.74 0.57
N LEU A 131 -17.00 -10.11 1.63
CA LEU A 131 -15.91 -11.08 1.56
C LEU A 131 -16.43 -12.52 1.45
N ILE A 132 -15.84 -13.25 0.51
CA ILE A 132 -15.98 -14.72 0.39
C ILE A 132 -14.80 -15.42 1.05
N ALA A 133 -13.60 -14.88 0.87
CA ALA A 133 -12.37 -15.55 1.31
C ALA A 133 -11.28 -14.58 1.75
N CYS A 134 -10.47 -15.01 2.70
CA CYS A 134 -9.35 -14.27 3.27
C CYS A 134 -8.21 -15.25 3.61
N PHE A 135 -7.08 -15.16 2.91
CA PHE A 135 -5.95 -16.05 3.12
C PHE A 135 -4.70 -15.28 3.56
N GLY A 136 -4.00 -15.82 4.56
CA GLY A 136 -2.67 -15.37 4.96
C GLY A 136 -1.62 -16.32 4.40
N LYS A 137 -0.65 -15.80 3.64
CA LYS A 137 0.44 -16.59 3.07
C LYS A 137 1.80 -16.03 3.50
N PRO A 138 2.42 -16.60 4.54
CA PRO A 138 3.78 -16.23 4.94
C PRO A 138 4.82 -16.85 3.98
N TYR A 139 5.93 -16.14 3.79
CA TYR A 139 7.10 -16.60 3.05
C TYR A 139 8.35 -16.41 3.91
N TYR A 140 9.01 -17.52 4.19
CA TYR A 140 10.21 -17.56 5.01
C TYR A 140 11.47 -17.66 4.13
N ALA A 141 12.56 -17.04 4.57
CA ALA A 141 13.89 -17.32 4.06
C ALA A 141 14.35 -18.70 4.54
N SER A 142 15.48 -19.18 3.99
CA SER A 142 16.16 -20.40 4.43
C SER A 142 16.58 -20.40 5.91
N SER A 143 16.51 -19.25 6.59
CA SER A 143 16.83 -19.04 8.00
C SER A 143 15.59 -18.96 8.92
N ASP A 144 14.42 -19.42 8.47
CA ASP A 144 13.12 -19.30 9.17
C ASP A 144 12.69 -17.85 9.49
N GLU A 145 13.37 -16.86 8.91
CA GLU A 145 12.99 -15.45 9.03
C GLU A 145 11.84 -15.13 8.07
N LEU A 146 10.77 -14.52 8.58
CA LEU A 146 9.64 -14.08 7.75
C LEU A 146 10.06 -12.90 6.86
N VAL A 147 10.17 -13.14 5.55
CA VAL A 147 10.60 -12.13 4.58
C VAL A 147 9.43 -11.42 3.92
N GLN A 148 8.31 -12.10 3.78
CA GLN A 148 7.12 -11.55 3.14
C GLN A 148 5.86 -12.19 3.71
N TYR A 149 4.81 -11.39 3.82
CA TYR A 149 3.49 -11.88 4.16
C TYR A 149 2.48 -11.31 3.18
N ASP A 150 1.66 -12.19 2.62
CA ASP A 150 0.60 -11.83 1.72
C ASP A 150 -0.75 -12.01 2.38
N VAL A 151 -1.57 -10.97 2.35
CA VAL A 151 -3.00 -11.06 2.68
C VAL A 151 -3.77 -11.03 1.37
N ILE A 152 -4.51 -12.10 1.12
CA ILE A 152 -5.28 -12.30 -0.11
C ILE A 152 -6.76 -12.27 0.23
N LEU A 153 -7.47 -11.26 -0.27
CA LEU A 153 -8.90 -11.06 -0.05
C LEU A 153 -9.66 -11.35 -1.34
N CYS A 154 -10.85 -11.94 -1.22
CA CYS A 154 -11.73 -12.21 -2.35
C CYS A 154 -13.14 -11.69 -2.06
N ASP A 155 -13.66 -10.83 -2.93
CA ASP A 155 -15.02 -10.29 -2.82
C ASP A 155 -16.09 -11.25 -3.38
N LYS A 156 -17.37 -10.90 -3.18
CA LYS A 156 -18.53 -11.65 -3.69
C LYS A 156 -18.60 -11.78 -5.21
N ARG A 157 -17.85 -10.92 -5.92
CA ARG A 157 -17.72 -10.92 -7.38
C ARG A 157 -16.51 -11.74 -7.84
N PHE A 158 -15.79 -12.39 -6.91
CA PHE A 158 -14.57 -13.16 -7.15
C PHE A 158 -13.39 -12.33 -7.67
N HIS A 159 -13.33 -11.04 -7.35
CA HIS A 159 -12.12 -10.24 -7.52
C HIS A 159 -11.15 -10.54 -6.39
N VAL A 160 -9.91 -10.85 -6.78
CA VAL A 160 -8.83 -11.18 -5.85
C VAL A 160 -7.96 -9.94 -5.64
N TYR A 161 -7.79 -9.57 -4.37
CA TYR A 161 -6.99 -8.45 -3.92
C TYR A 161 -5.82 -8.97 -3.10
N ARG A 162 -4.59 -8.66 -3.51
CA ARG A 162 -3.37 -9.12 -2.83
C ARG A 162 -2.63 -7.94 -2.21
N CYS A 163 -2.59 -7.91 -0.89
CA CYS A 163 -1.72 -7.03 -0.12
C CYS A 163 -0.41 -7.78 0.14
N ILE A 164 0.72 -7.17 -0.21
CA ILE A 164 2.04 -7.79 -0.07
C ILE A 164 2.91 -6.88 0.77
N VAL A 165 3.35 -7.38 1.92
CA VAL A 165 4.31 -6.69 2.79
C VAL A 165 5.59 -7.50 2.87
N LYS A 166 6.73 -6.81 2.76
CA LYS A 166 8.07 -7.41 2.75
C LYS A 166 8.92 -6.85 3.89
N GLY A 167 9.90 -7.63 4.32
CA GLY A 167 10.88 -7.29 5.35
C GLY A 167 10.30 -7.33 6.76
N LYS A 168 10.91 -6.60 7.69
CA LYS A 168 10.58 -6.62 9.13
C LYS A 168 9.11 -6.32 9.46
N ALA A 169 8.39 -5.60 8.59
CA ALA A 169 6.97 -5.30 8.75
C ALA A 169 6.04 -6.45 8.34
N ALA A 170 6.55 -7.55 7.79
CA ALA A 170 5.74 -8.68 7.34
C ALA A 170 4.94 -9.33 8.48
N GLY A 171 5.51 -9.41 9.69
CA GLY A 171 4.84 -10.01 10.85
C GLY A 171 3.54 -9.29 11.25
N MET A 172 3.49 -7.98 11.07
CA MET A 172 2.28 -7.17 11.32
C MET A 172 1.08 -7.63 10.48
N MET A 173 1.33 -8.14 9.26
CA MET A 173 0.23 -8.58 8.39
C MET A 173 -0.39 -9.90 8.79
N GLU A 174 0.29 -10.71 9.60
CA GLU A 174 -0.31 -11.90 10.19
C GLU A 174 -1.42 -11.51 11.16
N GLU A 175 -1.16 -10.52 12.02
CA GLU A 175 -2.16 -9.96 12.93
C GLU A 175 -3.30 -9.29 12.15
N GLY A 176 -2.97 -8.61 11.06
CA GLY A 176 -3.96 -8.05 10.14
C GLY A 176 -4.88 -9.11 9.52
N TRP A 177 -4.32 -10.21 9.04
CA TRP A 177 -5.09 -11.33 8.52
C TRP A 177 -5.99 -11.93 9.61
N ARG A 178 -5.46 -12.18 10.81
CA ARG A 178 -6.22 -12.70 11.95
C ARG A 178 -7.38 -11.78 12.33
N ALA A 179 -7.16 -10.46 12.36
CA ALA A 179 -8.21 -9.49 12.65
C ALA A 179 -9.35 -9.55 11.62
N VAL A 180 -9.03 -9.66 10.33
CA VAL A 180 -10.05 -9.83 9.28
C VAL A 180 -10.83 -11.12 9.47
N CYS A 181 -10.14 -12.24 9.73
CA CYS A 181 -10.78 -13.53 9.98
C CYS A 181 -11.64 -13.53 11.25
N SER A 182 -11.27 -12.79 12.29
CA SER A 182 -12.09 -12.69 13.51
C SER A 182 -13.36 -11.87 13.30
N MET A 183 -13.31 -10.83 12.47
CA MET A 183 -14.51 -10.00 12.16
C MET A 183 -15.39 -10.64 11.09
N ALA A 184 -14.84 -11.52 10.27
CA ALA A 184 -15.56 -12.21 9.21
C ALA A 184 -15.38 -13.73 9.33
N PRO A 185 -15.85 -14.37 10.42
CA PRO A 185 -15.62 -15.80 10.66
C PRO A 185 -16.27 -16.71 9.60
N TRP A 186 -17.21 -16.19 8.82
CA TRP A 186 -17.85 -16.91 7.73
C TRP A 186 -16.97 -17.07 6.49
N VAL A 187 -15.88 -16.32 6.35
CA VAL A 187 -15.04 -16.34 5.14
C VAL A 187 -14.24 -17.64 5.06
N ILE A 188 -13.91 -18.03 3.84
CA ILE A 188 -13.06 -19.19 3.57
C ILE A 188 -11.60 -18.77 3.76
N HIS A 189 -10.86 -19.50 4.60
CA HIS A 189 -9.43 -19.21 4.86
C HIS A 189 -8.54 -20.46 4.90
N ASP A 190 -9.09 -21.66 4.62
CA ASP A 190 -8.43 -22.95 4.87
C ASP A 190 -7.43 -23.34 3.77
N ASP A 191 -7.88 -23.45 2.51
CA ASP A 191 -7.03 -23.87 1.39
C ASP A 191 -7.09 -22.86 0.24
N TYR A 192 -5.99 -22.11 0.09
CA TYR A 192 -5.85 -21.12 -0.97
C TYR A 192 -5.75 -21.76 -2.36
N GLU A 193 -5.08 -22.91 -2.52
CA GLU A 193 -4.83 -23.51 -3.83
C GLU A 193 -6.10 -24.17 -4.39
N GLU A 194 -6.84 -24.87 -3.54
CA GLU A 194 -8.15 -25.41 -3.92
C GLU A 194 -9.12 -24.26 -4.25
N PHE A 195 -9.16 -23.21 -3.43
CA PHE A 195 -10.02 -22.07 -3.69
C PHE A 195 -9.66 -21.39 -5.03
N PHE A 196 -8.38 -21.11 -5.26
CA PHE A 196 -7.93 -20.39 -6.45
C PHE A 196 -8.12 -21.19 -7.75
N SER A 197 -7.95 -22.52 -7.70
CA SER A 197 -8.30 -23.38 -8.83
C SER A 197 -9.82 -23.42 -9.05
N GLY A 198 -10.60 -23.48 -7.97
CA GLY A 198 -12.06 -23.52 -7.97
C GLY A 198 -12.75 -22.26 -8.49
N ILE A 199 -12.17 -21.06 -8.28
CA ILE A 199 -12.76 -19.81 -8.78
C ILE A 199 -12.77 -19.70 -10.32
N THR A 200 -12.11 -20.59 -11.05
CA THR A 200 -12.26 -20.63 -12.52
C THR A 200 -13.57 -21.29 -12.96
N GLN A 201 -14.18 -22.11 -12.10
CA GLN A 201 -15.34 -22.91 -12.42
C GLN A 201 -16.63 -22.29 -11.88
N ARG A 202 -17.65 -22.12 -12.74
CA ARG A 202 -18.93 -21.50 -12.37
C ARG A 202 -19.70 -22.28 -11.30
N SER A 203 -19.61 -23.61 -11.31
CA SER A 203 -20.23 -24.50 -10.32
C SER A 203 -19.63 -24.29 -8.93
N LYS A 204 -18.29 -24.32 -8.83
CA LYS A 204 -17.55 -24.08 -7.59
C LYS A 204 -17.79 -22.67 -7.04
N LYS A 205 -17.82 -21.61 -7.88
CA LYS A 205 -18.21 -20.25 -7.46
C LYS A 205 -19.56 -20.23 -6.72
N LYS A 206 -20.58 -20.87 -7.30
CA LYS A 206 -21.90 -20.97 -6.65
C LYS A 206 -21.84 -21.75 -5.34
N SER A 207 -21.02 -22.80 -5.28
CA SER A 207 -20.81 -23.57 -4.05
C SER A 207 -20.18 -22.72 -2.95
N TYR A 208 -19.15 -21.93 -3.26
CA TYR A 208 -18.50 -21.06 -2.27
C TYR A 208 -19.44 -20.00 -1.73
N LEU A 209 -20.25 -19.37 -2.59
CA LEU A 209 -21.28 -18.42 -2.15
C LEU A 209 -22.26 -19.07 -1.17
N LYS A 210 -22.78 -20.25 -1.49
CA LYS A 210 -23.69 -20.98 -0.60
C LYS A 210 -23.05 -21.33 0.75
N VAL A 211 -21.78 -21.77 0.73
CA VAL A 211 -21.04 -22.08 1.96
C VAL A 211 -20.89 -20.83 2.83
N VAL A 212 -20.51 -19.70 2.24
CA VAL A 212 -20.36 -18.44 2.96
C VAL A 212 -21.69 -17.92 3.49
N GLU A 213 -22.76 -17.95 2.69
CA GLU A 213 -24.11 -17.58 3.12
C GLU A 213 -24.60 -18.45 4.28
N HIS A 214 -24.36 -19.76 4.21
CA HIS A 214 -24.68 -20.67 5.31
C HIS A 214 -23.88 -20.35 6.57
N ARG A 215 -22.56 -20.13 6.45
CA ARG A 215 -21.70 -19.77 7.60
C ARG A 215 -22.12 -18.45 8.23
N LYS A 216 -22.50 -17.46 7.43
CA LYS A 216 -23.05 -16.18 7.90
C LYS A 216 -24.33 -16.38 8.70
N ALA A 217 -25.30 -17.11 8.15
CA ALA A 217 -26.56 -17.39 8.83
C ALA A 217 -26.33 -18.09 10.18
N VAL A 218 -25.39 -19.05 10.25
CA VAL A 218 -25.03 -19.71 11.53
C VAL A 218 -24.40 -18.72 12.52
N THR A 219 -23.56 -17.81 12.03
CA THR A 219 -22.88 -16.82 12.89
C THR A 219 -23.88 -15.79 13.44
N GLU A 220 -24.80 -15.30 12.61
CA GLU A 220 -25.86 -14.35 13.01
C GLU A 220 -26.85 -14.98 14.01
N VAL A 221 -27.13 -16.28 13.90
CA VAL A 221 -28.01 -17.00 14.85
C VAL A 221 -27.31 -17.27 16.20
N SER A 222 -25.98 -17.16 16.28
CA SER A 222 -25.18 -17.41 17.49
C SER A 222 -24.97 -16.17 18.37
N GLU A 223 -25.90 -15.20 18.38
CA GLU A 223 -25.78 -13.92 19.12
C GLU A 223 -25.42 -14.05 20.62
N ASP A 224 -25.68 -15.19 21.27
CA ASP A 224 -25.22 -15.48 22.65
C ASP A 224 -23.71 -15.79 22.77
N THR A 225 -23.03 -16.11 21.66
CA THR A 225 -21.57 -16.39 21.59
C THR A 225 -20.76 -15.14 21.17
N ILE A 226 -21.43 -14.08 20.71
CA ILE A 226 -20.80 -12.83 20.28
C ILE A 226 -20.21 -12.07 21.48
N GLN A 227 -20.77 -12.22 22.68
CA GLN A 227 -20.20 -11.64 23.90
C GLN A 227 -18.80 -12.21 24.20
N ASP A 228 -18.55 -13.50 23.99
CA ASP A 228 -17.24 -14.11 24.24
C ASP A 228 -16.20 -13.82 23.13
N MET A 229 -16.63 -13.68 21.86
CA MET A 229 -15.72 -13.32 20.76
C MET A 229 -15.36 -11.82 20.72
N VAL A 230 -16.28 -10.93 21.12
CA VAL A 230 -16.00 -9.49 21.24
C VAL A 230 -15.02 -9.22 22.38
N VAL A 231 -15.06 -10.02 23.45
CA VAL A 231 -14.04 -9.99 24.53
C VAL A 231 -12.68 -10.41 23.98
N SER A 232 -12.60 -11.49 23.19
CA SER A 232 -11.35 -11.95 22.56
C SER A 232 -10.76 -10.94 21.57
N ALA A 233 -11.58 -10.32 20.72
CA ALA A 233 -11.11 -9.29 19.78
C ALA A 233 -10.69 -8.00 20.51
N ALA A 234 -11.40 -7.60 21.56
CA ALA A 234 -11.02 -6.46 22.40
C ALA A 234 -9.70 -6.71 23.16
N ASP A 235 -9.46 -7.95 23.61
CA ASP A 235 -8.20 -8.34 24.26
C ASP A 235 -7.03 -8.40 23.27
N VAL A 236 -7.27 -8.82 22.02
CA VAL A 236 -6.28 -8.74 20.93
C VAL A 236 -5.96 -7.27 20.60
N ILE A 237 -6.98 -6.40 20.55
CA ILE A 237 -6.80 -4.95 20.32
C ILE A 237 -6.04 -4.30 21.48
N ARG A 238 -6.39 -4.63 22.72
CA ARG A 238 -5.74 -4.10 23.93
C ARG A 238 -4.28 -4.55 24.03
N SER A 239 -4.02 -5.84 23.89
CA SER A 239 -2.65 -6.38 23.93
C SER A 239 -1.77 -5.86 22.77
N PHE A 240 -2.35 -5.60 21.60
CA PHE A 240 -1.62 -4.96 20.49
C PHE A 240 -1.27 -3.49 20.80
N ASN A 241 -2.22 -2.73 21.37
CA ASN A 241 -1.98 -1.34 21.74
C ASN A 241 -0.98 -1.21 22.89
N GLU A 242 -1.02 -2.11 23.87
CA GLU A 242 -0.07 -2.18 24.99
C GLU A 242 1.35 -2.52 24.50
N LYS A 243 1.52 -3.57 23.67
CA LYS A 243 2.82 -3.90 23.07
C LYS A 243 3.39 -2.78 22.22
N LYS A 244 2.54 -2.03 21.52
CA LYS A 244 2.95 -0.87 20.73
C LYS A 244 3.40 0.30 21.60
N GLN A 245 2.77 0.50 22.76
CA GLN A 245 3.20 1.50 23.74
C GLN A 245 4.50 1.09 24.42
N GLU A 246 4.68 -0.19 24.75
CA GLU A 246 5.94 -0.74 25.29
C GLU A 246 7.09 -0.60 24.29
N ALA A 247 6.89 -0.99 23.02
CA ALA A 247 7.90 -0.84 21.97
C ALA A 247 8.28 0.63 21.72
N ALA A 248 7.31 1.56 21.82
CA ALA A 248 7.57 2.99 21.71
C ALA A 248 8.29 3.56 22.95
N ALA A 249 8.02 3.02 24.14
CA ALA A 249 8.72 3.37 25.37
C ALA A 249 10.17 2.85 25.38
N ASP A 250 10.41 1.65 24.86
CA ASP A 250 11.75 1.08 24.71
C ASP A 250 12.57 1.82 23.64
N GLU A 251 11.97 2.23 22.52
CA GLU A 251 12.62 3.11 21.53
C GLU A 251 12.92 4.51 22.09
N ALA A 252 12.08 5.02 23.00
CA ALA A 252 12.32 6.28 23.69
C ALA A 252 13.41 6.16 24.77
N ALA A 253 13.49 5.03 25.46
CA ALA A 253 14.52 4.74 26.48
C ALA A 253 15.90 4.44 25.86
N GLN A 254 15.95 3.96 24.62
CA GLN A 254 17.20 3.72 23.87
C GLN A 254 17.74 4.96 23.14
N LYS A 255 16.98 6.05 23.06
CA LYS A 255 17.51 7.35 22.59
C LYS A 255 18.17 8.08 23.76
N PRO A 256 19.48 8.38 23.70
CA PRO A 256 20.10 9.22 24.72
C PRO A 256 19.43 10.61 24.71
N PRO A 257 19.21 11.24 25.87
CA PRO A 257 18.64 12.57 25.95
C PRO A 257 19.55 13.54 25.19
N ALA A 258 18.94 14.40 24.37
CA ALA A 258 19.64 15.51 23.74
C ALA A 258 20.03 16.54 24.83
N GLU A 259 21.16 16.31 25.49
CA GLU A 259 21.83 17.34 26.28
C GLU A 259 22.41 18.41 25.34
N GLU A 260 21.62 19.47 25.16
CA GLU A 260 22.02 20.85 25.38
C GLU A 260 23.53 21.16 25.22
N ILE A 261 24.02 21.23 23.97
CA ILE A 261 25.31 21.89 23.68
C ILE A 261 25.02 23.39 23.49
N THR A 262 24.88 24.09 24.61
CA THR A 262 25.02 25.55 24.66
C THR A 262 26.32 25.89 25.40
N GLN A 263 27.24 26.51 24.68
CA GLN A 263 28.37 27.33 25.17
C GLN A 263 29.48 26.68 26.01
N LYS A 264 30.66 26.58 25.40
CA LYS A 264 31.92 27.17 25.94
C LYS A 264 32.94 27.32 24.81
N LEU A 265 33.06 28.53 24.29
CA LEU A 265 34.27 29.00 23.61
C LEU A 265 35.41 29.09 24.64
N PRO A 266 36.65 28.68 24.29
CA PRO A 266 37.84 29.33 24.78
C PRO A 266 38.30 30.36 23.74
N LYS A 267 38.42 31.61 24.18
CA LYS A 267 39.23 32.65 23.53
C LYS A 267 40.72 32.35 23.79
N GLU A 268 41.54 32.92 22.92
CA GLU A 268 43.02 33.03 22.95
C GLU A 268 43.76 31.81 22.39
N GLU A 269 44.76 31.92 21.51
CA GLU A 269 45.52 33.09 21.06
C GLU A 269 46.18 32.81 19.70
N ILE A 270 46.45 33.91 19.01
CA ILE A 270 47.01 34.03 17.66
C ILE A 270 48.51 33.69 17.67
N THR A 271 48.98 32.88 16.71
CA THR A 271 50.30 33.16 16.08
C THR A 271 50.46 32.53 14.70
N GLN A 272 50.35 33.39 13.69
CA GLN A 272 51.13 33.46 12.45
C GLN A 272 51.77 32.19 11.86
N LYS A 273 51.36 31.83 10.64
CA LYS A 273 52.19 31.96 9.41
C LYS A 273 51.41 31.50 8.17
N LEU A 274 51.00 32.46 7.35
CA LEU A 274 50.85 32.28 5.89
C LEU A 274 52.27 32.30 5.29
N PRO A 275 52.57 31.52 4.23
CA PRO A 275 52.33 32.08 2.91
C PRO A 275 51.93 31.09 1.79
N TRP A 276 50.97 31.56 0.97
CA TRP A 276 51.02 31.63 -0.49
C TRP A 276 51.45 30.41 -1.35
N THR A 277 50.47 29.93 -2.13
CA THR A 277 50.51 29.67 -3.59
C THR A 277 51.61 28.76 -4.19
N LYS A 278 51.19 27.71 -4.92
CA LYS A 278 51.30 27.64 -6.40
C LYS A 278 50.78 26.32 -6.98
N ARG A 279 50.07 26.49 -8.10
CA ARG A 279 49.76 25.53 -9.18
C ARG A 279 50.84 24.49 -9.51
N ARG A 280 50.41 23.27 -9.87
CA ARG A 280 50.82 22.48 -11.07
C ARG A 280 49.97 21.19 -11.08
N LYS A 281 48.98 21.01 -11.97
CA LYS A 281 49.04 20.54 -13.37
C LYS A 281 50.02 19.38 -13.66
N LYS A 282 49.41 18.24 -14.01
CA LYS A 282 49.82 17.13 -14.91
C LYS A 282 51.10 16.35 -14.60
N ARG A 283 50.93 15.03 -14.44
CA ARG A 283 51.21 14.07 -15.52
C ARG A 283 50.11 13.04 -15.58
#